data_AF-M1XR34-F1
#
_entry.id   AF-M1XR34-F1
#
_cell.length_a   1.000
_cell.length_b   1.000
_cell.length_c   1.000
_cell.angle_alpha   90.00
_cell.angle_beta   90.00
_cell.angle_gamma   90.00
#
_symmetry.space_group_name_H-M   'P 1'
#
loop_
_entity.id
_entity.type
_entity.pdbx_description
1 polymer ?
#
loop_
_entity_poly.entity_id
_entity_poly.type
_entity_poly.pdbx_seq_one_letter_code
_entity_poly.pdbx_strand_id
1 'polypeptide(L)'
;MTDDSDTAFETERRAAQELLADDSITALYVGVVSDGDALETTFAQTAEDPQREGLQALSLLAAHVRLVANEAGVDPAAVAGDAATLAGRMDELSPGELADARDDGGAGPDPE
;
A
#
# COMPACT_ATOMS: atom_id res chain seq x y z
N MET A 1 20.18 -8.60 -16.40
CA MET A 1 18.77 -8.84 -16.04
C MET A 1 18.14 -7.65 -15.32
N THR A 2 18.90 -6.58 -15.02
CA THR A 2 18.42 -5.34 -14.39
C THR A 2 17.73 -4.39 -15.40
N ASP A 3 18.14 -4.41 -16.68
CA ASP A 3 17.53 -3.58 -17.74
C ASP A 3 16.03 -3.87 -17.97
N ASP A 4 15.61 -5.14 -17.91
CA ASP A 4 14.22 -5.52 -18.19
C ASP A 4 13.28 -5.14 -17.03
N SER A 5 13.72 -5.29 -15.76
CA SER A 5 12.94 -4.90 -14.59
C SER A 5 12.80 -3.38 -14.48
N ASP A 6 13.88 -2.64 -14.74
CA ASP A 6 13.86 -1.18 -14.72
C ASP A 6 12.98 -0.64 -15.85
N THR A 7 13.01 -1.28 -17.04
CA THR A 7 12.14 -0.93 -18.16
C THR A 7 10.67 -1.25 -17.87
N ALA A 8 10.38 -2.39 -17.24
CA ALA A 8 9.02 -2.74 -16.82
C ALA A 8 8.49 -1.75 -15.78
N PHE A 9 9.29 -1.42 -14.76
CA PHE A 9 8.94 -0.41 -13.76
C PHE A 9 8.64 0.95 -14.39
N GLU A 10 9.51 1.45 -15.26
CA GLU A 10 9.31 2.73 -15.94
C GLU A 10 8.09 2.73 -16.89
N THR A 11 7.75 1.57 -17.45
CA THR A 11 6.55 1.39 -18.27
C THR A 11 5.29 1.47 -17.42
N GLU A 12 5.21 0.72 -16.33
CA GLU A 12 4.07 0.74 -15.40
C GLU A 12 3.92 2.12 -14.75
N ARG A 13 5.04 2.77 -14.38
CA ARG A 13 5.03 4.14 -13.84
C ARG A 13 4.42 5.14 -14.82
N ARG A 14 4.78 5.05 -16.10
CA ARG A 14 4.22 5.92 -17.14
C ARG A 14 2.72 5.67 -17.33
N ALA A 15 2.32 4.41 -17.38
CA ALA A 15 0.89 4.04 -17.50
C ALA A 15 0.08 4.59 -16.30
N ALA A 16 0.62 4.48 -15.09
CA ALA A 16 -0.01 5.05 -13.89
C ALA A 16 -0.13 6.57 -13.97
N GLN A 17 0.92 7.28 -14.44
CA GLN A 17 0.87 8.73 -14.65
C GLN A 17 -0.17 9.14 -15.69
N GLU A 18 -0.30 8.39 -16.78
CA GLU A 18 -1.33 8.63 -17.80
C GLU A 18 -2.75 8.44 -17.26
N LEU A 19 -2.99 7.40 -16.45
CA LEU A 19 -4.27 7.19 -15.77
C LEU A 19 -4.60 8.32 -14.78
N LEU A 20 -3.61 8.79 -14.03
CA LEU A 20 -3.79 9.89 -13.07
C LEU A 20 -4.03 11.25 -13.73
N ALA A 21 -3.62 11.41 -14.99
CA ALA A 21 -3.84 12.62 -15.76
C ALA A 21 -5.23 12.70 -16.40
N ASP A 22 -6.05 11.64 -16.29
CA ASP A 22 -7.40 11.62 -16.85
C ASP A 22 -8.39 12.36 -15.94
N ASP A 23 -9.00 13.43 -16.47
CA ASP A 23 -9.97 14.26 -15.75
C ASP A 23 -11.27 13.52 -15.37
N SER A 24 -11.50 12.32 -15.89
CA SER A 24 -12.68 11.50 -15.61
C SER A 24 -12.56 10.63 -14.36
N ILE A 25 -11.37 10.54 -13.75
CA ILE A 25 -11.19 9.75 -12.52
C ILE A 25 -12.00 10.36 -11.38
N THR A 26 -12.80 9.51 -10.71
CA THR A 26 -13.62 9.95 -9.57
C THR A 26 -13.06 9.48 -8.23
N ALA A 27 -12.12 8.54 -8.22
CA ALA A 27 -11.48 8.05 -7.01
C ALA A 27 -10.10 7.46 -7.31
N LEU A 28 -9.16 7.61 -6.38
CA LEU A 28 -7.83 7.03 -6.45
C LEU A 28 -7.31 6.65 -5.06
N TYR A 29 -6.47 5.61 -5.05
CA TYR A 29 -5.60 5.27 -3.93
C TYR A 29 -4.19 5.08 -4.50
N VAL A 30 -3.22 5.83 -3.99
CA VAL A 30 -1.81 5.77 -4.42
C VAL A 30 -0.94 5.50 -3.20
N GLY A 31 -0.05 4.50 -3.33
CA GLY A 31 1.02 4.24 -2.39
C GLY A 31 2.37 4.35 -3.11
N VAL A 32 3.31 5.09 -2.52
CA VAL A 32 4.67 5.25 -3.05
C VAL A 32 5.66 4.81 -1.98
N VAL A 33 6.59 3.95 -2.35
CA VAL A 33 7.72 3.55 -1.49
C VAL A 33 8.96 4.28 -1.98
N SER A 34 9.54 5.09 -1.09
CA SER A 34 10.80 5.80 -1.33
C SER A 34 11.85 5.29 -0.33
N ASP A 35 13.11 5.23 -0.77
CA ASP A 35 14.24 4.82 0.07
C ASP A 35 14.05 3.47 0.80
N GLY A 36 13.34 2.53 0.17
CA GLY A 36 13.15 1.15 0.65
C GLY A 36 12.11 0.98 1.76
N ASP A 37 11.84 2.01 2.58
CA ASP A 37 11.06 1.86 3.81
C ASP A 37 9.99 2.95 4.03
N ALA A 38 10.08 4.10 3.36
CA ALA A 38 9.13 5.18 3.52
C ALA A 38 7.92 4.97 2.60
N LEU A 39 6.82 4.48 3.16
CA LEU A 39 5.53 4.36 2.48
C LEU A 39 4.71 5.64 2.68
N GLU A 40 4.55 6.42 1.60
CA GLU A 40 3.60 7.53 1.54
C GLU A 40 2.33 7.07 0.83
N THR A 41 1.17 7.34 1.43
CA THR A 41 -0.13 7.00 0.83
C THR A 41 -1.02 8.22 0.71
N THR A 42 -1.84 8.24 -0.33
CA THR A 42 -2.86 9.26 -0.55
C THR A 42 -4.12 8.61 -1.08
N PHE A 43 -5.26 9.07 -0.56
CA PHE A 43 -6.58 8.68 -0.98
C PHE A 43 -7.41 9.93 -1.29
N ALA A 44 -8.03 9.96 -2.45
CA ALA A 44 -8.93 11.04 -2.85
C ALA A 44 -10.11 10.46 -3.61
N GLN A 45 -11.32 10.97 -3.33
CA GLN A 45 -12.53 10.58 -4.04
C GLN A 45 -13.52 11.73 -4.13
N THR A 46 -14.32 11.73 -5.19
CA THR A 46 -15.49 12.59 -5.37
C THR A 46 -16.69 11.73 -5.70
N ALA A 47 -17.77 11.89 -4.93
CA ALA A 47 -19.01 11.15 -5.12
C ALA A 47 -20.20 12.08 -4.85
N GLU A 48 -21.27 11.90 -5.63
CA GLU A 48 -22.49 12.70 -5.50
C GLU A 48 -23.33 12.28 -4.28
N ASP A 49 -23.10 11.07 -3.74
CA ASP A 49 -23.83 10.53 -2.60
C ASP A 49 -22.97 9.58 -1.72
N PRO A 50 -23.25 9.48 -0.40
CA PRO A 50 -22.47 8.67 0.54
C PRO A 50 -22.48 7.17 0.25
N GLN A 51 -23.53 6.66 -0.42
CA GLN A 51 -23.62 5.23 -0.74
C GLN A 51 -22.65 4.88 -1.88
N ARG A 52 -22.57 5.71 -2.93
CA ARG A 52 -21.57 5.58 -3.99
C ARG A 52 -20.15 5.74 -3.46
N GLU A 53 -19.95 6.68 -2.55
CA GLU A 53 -18.67 6.90 -1.88
C GLU A 53 -18.16 5.61 -1.21
N GLY A 54 -18.99 4.97 -0.38
CA GLY A 54 -18.63 3.72 0.29
C GLY A 54 -18.37 2.55 -0.68
N LEU A 55 -19.16 2.42 -1.74
CA LEU A 55 -18.95 1.36 -2.74
C LEU A 55 -17.68 1.56 -3.56
N GLN A 56 -17.31 2.80 -3.88
CA GLN A 56 -16.06 3.11 -4.58
C GLN A 56 -14.84 2.78 -3.70
N ALA A 57 -14.85 3.21 -2.44
CA ALA A 57 -13.80 2.88 -1.49
C ALA A 57 -13.64 1.36 -1.32
N LEU A 58 -14.74 0.62 -1.18
CA LEU A 58 -14.72 -0.85 -1.09
C LEU A 58 -14.21 -1.51 -2.38
N SER A 59 -14.56 -0.96 -3.54
CA SER A 59 -14.09 -1.48 -4.82
C SER A 59 -12.57 -1.30 -4.99
N LEU A 60 -12.04 -0.14 -4.58
CA LEU A 60 -10.60 0.12 -4.56
C LEU A 60 -9.87 -0.81 -3.59
N LEU A 61 -10.41 -0.99 -2.38
CA LEU A 61 -9.86 -1.92 -1.41
C LEU A 61 -9.84 -3.36 -1.95
N ALA A 62 -10.94 -3.82 -2.55
CA ALA A 62 -11.02 -5.16 -3.14
C ALA A 62 -10.00 -5.35 -4.27
N ALA A 63 -9.82 -4.34 -5.12
CA ALA A 63 -8.79 -4.36 -6.16
C ALA A 63 -7.38 -4.47 -5.56
N HIS A 64 -7.10 -3.70 -4.51
CA HIS A 64 -5.81 -3.72 -3.81
C HIS A 64 -5.53 -5.09 -3.15
N VAL A 65 -6.49 -5.64 -2.42
CA VAL A 65 -6.38 -6.98 -1.80
C VAL A 65 -6.09 -8.04 -2.84
N ARG A 66 -6.77 -7.99 -4.00
CA ARG A 66 -6.53 -8.95 -5.09
C ARG A 66 -5.13 -8.83 -5.69
N LEU A 67 -4.63 -7.61 -5.86
CA LEU A 67 -3.28 -7.37 -6.37
C LEU A 67 -2.23 -7.96 -5.43
N VAL A 68 -2.33 -7.66 -4.13
CA VAL A 68 -1.41 -8.18 -3.11
C VAL A 68 -1.50 -9.70 -3.01
N ALA A 69 -2.71 -10.26 -3.04
CA ALA A 69 -2.91 -11.71 -3.00
C ALA A 69 -2.23 -12.43 -4.18
N ASN A 70 -2.33 -11.87 -5.39
CA ASN A 70 -1.67 -12.43 -6.56
C ASN A 70 -0.14 -12.39 -6.44
N GLU A 71 0.43 -11.27 -5.95
CA GLU A 71 1.87 -11.11 -5.76
C GLU A 71 2.42 -12.05 -4.69
N ALA A 72 1.71 -12.17 -3.57
CA ALA A 72 2.10 -13.04 -2.46
C ALA A 72 1.74 -14.53 -2.68
N GLY A 73 0.96 -14.86 -3.72
CA GLY A 73 0.53 -16.23 -4.01
C GLY A 73 -0.41 -16.81 -2.96
N VAL A 74 -1.24 -15.98 -2.32
CA VAL A 74 -2.16 -16.37 -1.23
C VAL A 74 -3.62 -16.07 -1.58
N ASP A 75 -4.56 -16.56 -0.77
CA ASP A 75 -5.97 -16.27 -0.96
C ASP A 75 -6.31 -14.81 -0.56
N PRO A 76 -7.15 -14.10 -1.34
CA PRO A 76 -7.60 -12.74 -1.00
C PRO A 76 -8.18 -12.59 0.41
N ALA A 77 -8.89 -13.60 0.92
CA ALA A 77 -9.45 -13.57 2.27
C ALA A 77 -8.36 -13.60 3.36
N ALA A 78 -7.23 -14.28 3.11
CA ALA A 78 -6.09 -14.27 4.02
C ALA A 78 -5.47 -12.86 4.11
N VAL A 79 -5.22 -12.22 2.96
CA VAL A 79 -4.71 -10.84 2.90
C VAL A 79 -5.64 -9.87 3.63
N ALA A 80 -6.95 -9.98 3.42
CA ALA A 80 -7.92 -9.12 4.10
C ALA A 80 -7.89 -9.31 5.63
N GLY A 81 -7.77 -10.55 6.11
CA GLY A 81 -7.67 -10.86 7.53
C GLY A 81 -6.37 -10.34 8.17
N ASP A 82 -5.24 -10.53 7.49
CA ASP A 82 -3.94 -10.03 7.95
C ASP A 82 -3.91 -8.50 7.98
N ALA A 83 -4.45 -7.84 6.95
CA ALA A 83 -4.57 -6.38 6.89
C ALA A 83 -5.45 -5.85 8.02
N ALA A 84 -6.60 -6.49 8.29
CA ALA A 84 -7.47 -6.11 9.42
C ALA A 84 -6.76 -6.27 10.78
N THR A 85 -5.97 -7.35 10.94
CA THR A 85 -5.18 -7.60 12.15
C THR A 85 -4.05 -6.58 12.32
N LEU A 86 -3.41 -6.14 11.23
CA LEU A 86 -2.39 -5.11 11.25
C LEU A 86 -2.98 -3.73 11.56
N ALA A 87 -4.10 -3.38 10.92
CA ALA A 87 -4.80 -2.13 11.16
C ALA A 87 -5.22 -1.99 12.64
N GLY A 88 -5.77 -3.06 13.24
CA GLY A 88 -6.12 -3.06 14.66
C GLY A 88 -4.91 -2.90 15.59
N ARG A 89 -3.71 -3.32 15.16
CA ARG A 89 -2.46 -3.12 15.91
C ARG A 89 -1.86 -1.74 15.70
N MET A 90 -2.08 -1.09 14.56
CA MET A 90 -1.64 0.30 14.34
C MET A 90 -2.37 1.29 15.25
N ASP A 91 -3.62 0.99 15.63
CA ASP A 91 -4.34 1.77 16.64
C ASP A 91 -3.76 1.59 18.06
N GLU A 92 -3.04 0.49 18.30
CA GLU A 92 -2.42 0.15 19.59
C GLU A 92 -0.94 0.57 19.70
N LEU A 93 -0.25 0.72 18.57
CA LEU A 93 1.15 1.12 18.51
C LEU A 93 1.25 2.63 18.24
N SER A 94 1.81 3.36 19.20
CA SER A 94 2.14 4.77 19.00
C SER A 94 3.10 4.89 17.80
N PRO A 95 3.08 5.97 17.00
CA PRO A 95 3.99 6.14 15.86
C PRO A 95 5.50 5.99 16.19
N GLY A 96 5.88 6.18 17.46
CA GLY A 96 7.24 5.92 17.95
C GLY A 96 7.60 4.43 18.06
N GLU A 97 6.64 3.56 18.40
CA GLU A 97 6.89 2.13 18.64
C GLU A 97 7.06 1.34 17.33
N LEU A 98 6.46 1.81 16.24
CA LEU A 98 6.70 1.28 14.88
C LEU A 98 8.08 1.66 14.32
N ALA A 99 8.67 2.77 14.79
CA ALA A 99 10.03 3.15 14.44
C ALA A 99 11.05 2.33 15.25
N ASP A 100 10.80 2.13 16.56
CA ASP A 100 11.69 1.38 17.46
C ASP A 100 11.70 -0.13 17.15
N ALA A 101 10.58 -0.73 16.74
CA ALA A 101 10.54 -2.14 16.36
C ALA A 101 11.33 -2.48 15.07
N ARG A 102 11.71 -1.47 14.28
CA ARG A 102 12.56 -1.62 13.10
C ARG A 102 14.06 -1.50 13.43
N ASP A 103 14.40 -0.96 14.61
CA ASP A 103 15.79 -0.70 15.03
C ASP A 103 16.40 -1.85 15.87
N ASP A 104 15.58 -2.79 16.34
CA ASP A 104 16.00 -3.93 17.18
C ASP A 104 16.71 -5.07 16.41
N GLY A 105 17.18 -4.79 15.18
CA GLY A 105 18.02 -5.68 14.37
C GLY A 105 19.52 -5.52 14.59
N GLY A 106 19.96 -4.67 15.53
CA GLY A 106 21.34 -4.20 15.61
C GLY A 106 21.91 -3.98 17.00
N ALA A 107 21.78 -4.92 17.94
CA ALA A 107 22.61 -4.93 19.15
C ALA A 107 22.93 -6.36 19.60
N GLY A 108 23.92 -6.98 18.94
CA GLY A 108 24.63 -8.12 19.52
C GLY A 108 25.42 -7.65 20.76
N PRO A 109 25.53 -8.47 21.82
CA PRO A 109 26.04 -8.00 23.12
C PRO A 109 27.55 -7.71 23.06
N ASP A 110 27.96 -6.61 23.71
CA ASP A 110 29.35 -6.30 24.01
C ASP A 110 29.99 -7.42 24.85
N PRO A 111 31.15 -7.96 24.43
CA PRO A 111 31.89 -8.92 25.25
C PRO A 111 32.77 -8.17 26.27
N GLU A 112 32.57 -8.44 27.56
CA GLU A 112 33.57 -8.18 28.62
C GLU A 112 34.57 -9.33 28.76
#